data_AF-A0A6L7IHS0-F1
#
_entry.id   AF-A0A6L7IHS0-F1
#
_cell.length_a   1.000
_cell.length_b   1.000
_cell.length_c   1.000
_cell.angle_alpha   90.00
_cell.angle_beta   90.00
_cell.angle_gamma   90.00
#
_symmetry.space_group_name_H-M   'P 1'
#
loop_
_entity.id
_entity.type
_entity.pdbx_description
1 polymer ?
#
loop_
_entity_poly.entity_id
_entity_poly.type
_entity_poly.pdbx_seq_one_letter_code
_entity_poly.pdbx_strand_id
1 'polypeptide(L)'
;MRKPPLHKSFLNAFRGLFLMIRSERNFQLELLAFAANIFLIIYLQLSKTDAIFILVVSFAVLAAEIFNTAIEKICDFIQPEFDQRIGFIKDISAGAVILTAILSVAVGMIVYWKYVFANLLNPNGF
;
A
#
# COMPACT_ATOMS: atom_id res chain seq x y z
N MET A 1 -15.57 -21.45 -17.01
CA MET A 1 -14.18 -21.08 -17.40
C MET A 1 -13.23 -22.17 -16.91
N ARG A 2 -12.36 -22.71 -17.77
CA ARG A 2 -11.36 -23.73 -17.37
C ARG A 2 -10.25 -23.03 -16.57
N LYS A 3 -9.96 -23.49 -15.35
CA LYS A 3 -8.92 -22.88 -14.50
C LYS A 3 -7.57 -22.96 -15.22
N PRO A 4 -6.86 -21.85 -15.41
CA PRO A 4 -5.52 -21.89 -15.99
C PRO A 4 -4.57 -22.67 -15.06
N PRO A 5 -3.52 -23.30 -15.59
CA PRO A 5 -2.49 -23.95 -14.78
C PRO A 5 -1.82 -22.92 -13.86
N LEU A 6 -1.35 -23.36 -12.68
CA LEU A 6 -0.87 -22.48 -11.59
C LEU A 6 0.14 -21.41 -12.06
N HIS A 7 1.11 -21.79 -12.90
CA HIS A 7 2.10 -20.85 -13.45
C HIS A 7 1.47 -19.69 -14.23
N LYS A 8 0.38 -19.94 -14.99
CA LYS A 8 -0.34 -18.88 -15.71
C LYS A 8 -1.11 -17.97 -14.75
N SER A 9 -1.67 -18.52 -13.66
CA SER A 9 -2.33 -17.71 -12.63
C SER A 9 -1.36 -16.75 -11.94
N PHE A 10 -0.16 -17.22 -11.57
CA PHE A 10 0.88 -16.35 -11.01
C PHE A 10 1.34 -15.29 -12.02
N LEU A 11 1.59 -15.69 -13.28
CA LEU A 11 1.99 -14.75 -14.32
C LEU A 11 0.93 -13.65 -14.54
N ASN A 12 -0.35 -14.02 -14.50
CA ASN A 12 -1.46 -13.06 -14.58
C ASN A 12 -1.49 -12.10 -13.39
N ALA A 13 -1.26 -12.59 -12.17
CA ALA A 13 -1.19 -11.75 -10.97
C ALA A 13 -0.01 -10.74 -11.05
N PHE A 14 1.17 -11.20 -11.47
CA PHE A 14 2.33 -10.32 -11.68
C PHE A 14 2.09 -9.29 -12.79
N ARG A 15 1.41 -9.68 -13.87
CA ARG A 15 0.98 -8.74 -14.90
C ARG A 15 0.06 -7.66 -14.33
N GLY A 16 -0.89 -8.02 -13.46
CA GLY A 16 -1.76 -7.08 -12.77
C GLY A 16 -0.98 -6.06 -11.94
N LEU A 17 0.00 -6.53 -11.15
CA LEU A 17 0.87 -5.64 -10.37
C LEU A 17 1.70 -4.71 -11.27
N PHE A 18 2.25 -5.22 -12.36
CA PHE A 18 3.01 -4.40 -13.31
C PHE A 18 2.15 -3.32 -13.98
N LEU A 19 0.88 -3.63 -14.28
CA LEU A 19 -0.06 -2.64 -14.79
C LEU A 19 -0.29 -1.52 -13.78
N MET A 20 -0.56 -1.84 -12.51
CA MET A 20 -0.72 -0.86 -11.43
C MET A 20 0.49 0.07 -11.32
N ILE A 21 1.71 -0.51 -11.31
CA ILE A 21 2.97 0.25 -11.26
C ILE A 21 3.10 1.21 -12.44
N ARG A 22 2.57 0.86 -13.62
CA ARG A 22 2.70 1.68 -14.83
C ARG A 22 1.60 2.72 -15.00
N SER A 23 0.36 2.41 -14.60
CA SER A 23 -0.81 3.23 -14.90
C SER A 23 -1.28 4.11 -13.77
N GLU A 24 -1.10 3.70 -12.51
CA GLU A 24 -1.70 4.39 -11.36
C GLU A 24 -0.67 5.17 -10.56
N ARG A 25 -0.78 6.51 -10.60
CA ARG A 25 0.17 7.42 -9.94
C ARG A 25 0.16 7.27 -8.42
N ASN A 26 -1.01 7.10 -7.82
CA ASN A 26 -1.13 6.92 -6.37
C ASN A 26 -0.39 5.65 -5.92
N PHE A 27 -0.63 4.53 -6.61
CA PHE A 27 0.09 3.28 -6.38
C PHE A 27 1.62 3.43 -6.50
N GLN A 28 2.11 4.20 -7.49
CA GLN A 28 3.55 4.49 -7.63
C GLN A 28 4.11 5.24 -6.41
N LEU A 29 3.38 6.24 -5.90
CA LEU A 29 3.80 7.01 -4.72
C LEU A 29 3.80 6.14 -3.46
N GLU A 30 2.76 5.33 -3.26
CA GLU A 30 2.68 4.39 -2.15
C GLU A 30 3.77 3.32 -2.22
N LEU A 31 4.10 2.84 -3.42
CA LEU A 31 5.19 1.88 -3.62
C LEU A 31 6.55 2.50 -3.31
N LEU A 32 6.75 3.77 -3.66
CA LEU A 32 7.95 4.53 -3.27
C LEU A 32 8.03 4.71 -1.75
N ALA A 33 6.92 5.04 -1.10
CA ALA A 33 6.84 5.12 0.36
C ALA A 33 7.13 3.77 1.03
N PHE A 34 6.64 2.67 0.45
CA PHE A 34 6.97 1.32 0.90
C PHE A 34 8.47 1.03 0.77
N ALA A 35 9.09 1.37 -0.36
CA ALA A 35 10.54 1.22 -0.54
C ALA A 35 11.34 2.04 0.49
N ALA A 36 10.87 3.26 0.81
CA ALA A 36 11.45 4.07 1.87
C ALA A 36 11.31 3.41 3.26
N ASN A 37 10.16 2.80 3.55
CA ASN A 37 9.97 2.05 4.80
C ASN A 37 10.92 0.85 4.91
N ILE A 38 11.16 0.11 3.82
CA ILE A 38 12.18 -0.97 3.78
C ILE A 38 13.56 -0.42 4.09
N PHE A 39 13.95 0.70 3.47
CA PHE A 39 15.22 1.35 3.75
C PHE A 39 15.34 1.74 5.23
N LEU A 40 14.30 2.34 5.81
CA LEU A 40 14.28 2.73 7.22
C LEU A 40 14.34 1.53 8.18
N ILE A 41 13.67 0.42 7.85
CA ILE A 41 13.75 -0.82 8.64
C ILE A 41 15.21 -1.29 8.78
N ILE A 42 15.96 -1.26 7.66
CA ILE A 42 17.35 -1.70 7.63
C ILE A 42 18.26 -0.65 8.30
N TYR A 43 18.08 0.62 7.97
CA TYR A 43 18.92 1.72 8.46
C TYR A 43 18.83 1.90 9.99
N LEU A 44 17.61 1.85 10.54
CA LEU A 44 17.38 1.99 11.98
C LEU A 44 17.49 0.66 12.74
N GLN A 45 17.82 -0.44 12.05
CA GLN A 45 17.94 -1.79 12.62
C GLN A 45 16.72 -2.18 13.46
N LEU A 46 15.53 -2.04 12.87
CA LEU A 46 14.28 -2.36 13.56
C LEU A 46 14.26 -3.81 14.06
N SER A 47 13.67 -4.01 15.24
CA SER A 47 13.36 -5.34 15.73
C SER A 47 12.43 -6.08 14.76
N LYS A 48 12.50 -7.41 14.73
CA LYS A 48 11.69 -8.23 13.81
C LYS A 48 10.20 -7.92 13.92
N THR A 49 9.70 -7.74 15.14
CA THR A 49 8.29 -7.42 15.41
C THR A 49 7.90 -6.05 14.85
N ASP A 50 8.73 -5.03 15.09
CA ASP A 50 8.48 -3.67 14.62
C ASP A 50 8.54 -3.59 13.09
N ALA A 51 9.48 -4.30 12.47
CA ALA A 51 9.56 -4.42 11.02
C ALA A 51 8.30 -5.09 10.43
N ILE A 52 7.79 -6.17 11.05
CA ILE A 52 6.56 -6.83 10.61
C ILE A 52 5.37 -5.86 10.65
N PHE A 53 5.21 -5.05 11.70
CA PHE A 53 4.12 -4.08 11.75
C PHE A 53 4.17 -3.08 10.60
N ILE A 54 5.35 -2.50 10.31
CA ILE A 54 5.54 -1.57 9.19
C ILE A 54 5.24 -2.23 7.84
N LEU A 55 5.73 -3.46 7.64
CA LEU A 55 5.49 -4.20 6.41
C LEU A 55 3.99 -4.46 6.21
N VAL A 56 3.30 -4.93 7.25
CA VAL A 56 1.86 -5.25 7.18
C VAL A 56 1.03 -4.02 6.84
N VAL A 57 1.25 -2.89 7.53
CA VAL A 57 0.47 -1.67 7.25
C VAL A 57 0.79 -1.09 5.87
N SER A 58 2.05 -1.15 5.43
CA SER A 58 2.41 -0.67 4.09
C SER A 58 1.82 -1.54 2.97
N PHE A 59 1.83 -2.87 3.15
CA PHE A 59 1.17 -3.79 2.21
C PHE A 59 -0.35 -3.62 2.21
N ALA A 60 -0.96 -3.30 3.36
CA ALA A 60 -2.39 -3.04 3.45
C ALA A 60 -2.79 -1.79 2.63
N VAL A 61 -1.96 -0.74 2.64
CA VAL A 61 -2.16 0.45 1.78
C VAL A 61 -2.11 0.07 0.30
N LEU A 62 -1.04 -0.60 -0.13
CA LEU A 62 -0.90 -1.04 -1.53
C LEU A 62 -2.05 -1.95 -1.99
N ALA A 63 -2.50 -2.87 -1.13
CA ALA A 63 -3.62 -3.73 -1.44
C ALA A 63 -4.94 -2.96 -1.55
N ALA A 64 -5.18 -2.00 -0.64
CA ALA A 64 -6.35 -1.13 -0.69
C ALA A 64 -6.39 -0.32 -1.98
N GLU A 65 -5.25 0.21 -2.44
CA GLU A 65 -5.17 0.99 -3.68
C GLU A 65 -5.41 0.13 -4.93
N ILE A 66 -4.93 -1.12 -4.94
CA ILE A 66 -5.26 -2.09 -6.02
C ILE A 66 -6.76 -2.35 -6.06
N PHE A 67 -7.39 -2.57 -4.91
CA PHE A 67 -8.84 -2.77 -4.85
C PHE A 67 -9.60 -1.51 -5.27
N ASN A 68 -9.13 -0.33 -4.85
CA ASN A 68 -9.73 0.93 -5.24
C ASN A 68 -9.73 1.11 -6.75
N THR A 69 -8.56 0.95 -7.38
CA THR A 69 -8.43 1.02 -8.83
C THR A 69 -9.31 -0.01 -9.53
N ALA A 70 -9.36 -1.25 -9.03
CA ALA A 70 -10.21 -2.28 -9.63
C ALA A 70 -11.70 -1.90 -9.58
N ILE A 71 -12.17 -1.35 -8.45
CA ILE A 71 -13.55 -0.87 -8.29
C ILE A 71 -13.81 0.30 -9.24
N GLU A 72 -12.90 1.27 -9.33
CA GLU A 72 -13.00 2.40 -10.26
C GLU A 72 -13.12 1.94 -11.71
N LYS A 73 -12.24 1.05 -12.18
CA LYS A 73 -12.29 0.54 -13.56
C LYS A 73 -13.58 -0.26 -13.84
N ILE A 74 -14.09 -1.01 -12.86
CA ILE A 74 -15.37 -1.71 -13.01
C ILE A 74 -16.52 -0.70 -13.13
N CYS A 75 -16.52 0.34 -12.30
CA CYS A 75 -17.52 1.40 -12.36
C CYS A 75 -17.50 2.12 -13.71
N ASP A 76 -16.31 2.48 -14.21
CA ASP A 76 -16.13 3.13 -15.51
C ASP A 76 -16.60 2.25 -16.68
N PHE A 77 -16.42 0.93 -16.55
CA PHE A 77 -16.91 -0.02 -17.54
C PHE A 77 -18.43 -0.16 -17.54
N ILE A 78 -19.06 -0.15 -16.36
CA ILE A 78 -20.51 -0.34 -16.20
C ILE A 78 -21.28 0.94 -16.56
N GLN A 79 -20.78 2.10 -16.16
CA GLN A 79 -21.44 3.40 -16.34
C GLN A 79 -20.38 4.46 -16.69
N PRO A 80 -20.11 4.66 -18.00
CA PRO A 80 -19.09 5.61 -18.47
C PRO A 80 -19.48 7.08 -18.27
N GLU A 81 -20.78 7.36 -18.25
CA GLU A 81 -21.32 8.71 -18.05
C GLU A 81 -21.45 9.03 -16.55
N PHE A 82 -21.50 10.32 -16.21
CA PHE A 82 -21.64 10.74 -14.83
C PHE A 82 -22.94 10.21 -14.18
N ASP A 83 -22.80 9.48 -13.07
CA ASP A 83 -23.91 9.02 -12.21
C ASP A 83 -23.53 9.20 -10.74
N GLN A 84 -24.40 9.86 -9.98
CA GLN A 84 -24.16 10.17 -8.57
C GLN A 84 -23.95 8.92 -7.71
N ARG A 85 -24.58 7.80 -8.03
CA ARG A 85 -24.45 6.54 -7.28
C ARG A 85 -23.08 5.90 -7.51
N ILE A 86 -22.56 6.00 -8.74
CA ILE A 86 -21.20 5.56 -9.07
C ILE A 86 -20.17 6.44 -8.38
N GLY A 87 -20.40 7.76 -8.35
CA GLY A 87 -19.58 8.69 -7.57
C GLY A 87 -19.46 8.25 -6.11
N PHE A 88 -20.59 7.98 -5.45
CA PHE A 88 -20.61 7.49 -4.06
C PHE A 88 -19.83 6.18 -3.85
N ILE A 89 -19.91 5.22 -4.77
CA ILE A 89 -19.14 3.97 -4.68
C ILE A 89 -17.64 4.24 -4.77
N LYS A 90 -17.21 5.09 -5.71
CA LYS A 90 -15.81 5.49 -5.85
C LYS A 90 -15.32 6.23 -4.62
N ASP A 91 -16.13 7.13 -4.05
CA ASP A 91 -15.77 7.87 -2.84
C ASP A 91 -15.58 6.95 -1.63
N ILE A 92 -16.45 5.95 -1.43
CA ILE A 92 -16.28 4.95 -0.35
C ILE A 92 -15.02 4.14 -0.56
N SER A 93 -14.76 3.72 -1.81
CA SER A 93 -13.60 2.94 -2.18
C SER A 93 -12.28 3.69 -1.90
N ALA A 94 -12.21 4.97 -2.30
CA ALA A 94 -11.09 5.85 -1.95
C ALA A 94 -10.98 6.07 -0.44
N GLY A 95 -12.12 6.13 0.27
CA GLY A 95 -12.15 6.20 1.73
C GLY A 95 -11.44 5.02 2.40
N ALA A 96 -11.50 3.81 1.83
CA ALA A 96 -10.76 2.66 2.36
C ALA A 96 -9.24 2.84 2.27
N VAL A 97 -8.75 3.43 1.17
CA VAL A 97 -7.32 3.78 0.99
C VAL A 97 -6.88 4.81 2.03
N ILE A 98 -7.70 5.84 2.27
CA ILE A 98 -7.41 6.85 3.29
C ILE A 98 -7.31 6.23 4.69
N LEU A 99 -8.23 5.33 5.04
CA LEU A 99 -8.22 4.68 6.35
C LEU A 99 -6.96 3.82 6.56
N THR A 100 -6.55 3.04 5.56
CA THR A 100 -5.31 2.25 5.65
C THR A 100 -4.07 3.14 5.68
N ALA A 101 -4.06 4.24 4.93
CA ALA A 101 -2.97 5.21 4.93
C ALA A 101 -2.82 5.89 6.31
N ILE A 102 -3.92 6.31 6.94
CA ILE A 102 -3.91 6.88 8.30
C ILE A 102 -3.35 5.88 9.30
N LEU A 103 -3.80 4.61 9.24
CA LEU A 103 -3.28 3.56 10.11
C LEU A 103 -1.77 3.36 9.89
N SER A 104 -1.33 3.31 8.62
CA SER A 104 0.09 3.15 8.28
C SER A 104 0.94 4.29 8.82
N VAL A 105 0.46 5.53 8.72
CA VAL A 105 1.14 6.71 9.28
C VAL A 105 1.20 6.63 10.81
N ALA A 106 0.09 6.28 11.48
CA ALA A 106 0.05 6.17 12.94
C ALA A 106 1.03 5.09 13.46
N VAL A 107 1.02 3.91 12.85
CA VAL A 107 1.96 2.83 13.18
C VAL A 107 3.40 3.24 12.89
N GLY A 108 3.65 3.87 11.74
CA GLY A 108 4.95 4.43 11.38
C GLY A 108 5.48 5.41 12.44
N MET A 109 4.66 6.35 12.88
CA MET A 109 5.03 7.30 13.93
C MET A 109 5.38 6.59 15.24
N ILE A 110 4.53 5.68 15.72
CA ILE A 110 4.75 4.96 16.98
C ILE A 110 6.05 4.14 16.93
N VAL A 111 6.24 3.40 15.84
CA VAL A 111 7.40 2.52 15.67
C VAL A 111 8.67 3.34 15.49
N TYR A 112 8.73 4.24 14.49
CA TYR A 112 9.96 4.96 14.19
C TYR A 112 10.37 5.94 15.29
N TRP A 113 9.41 6.52 16.03
CA TRP A 113 9.72 7.39 17.18
C TRP A 113 10.62 6.70 18.21
N LYS A 114 10.34 5.44 18.52
CA LYS A 114 11.14 4.64 19.46
C LYS A 114 12.62 4.56 19.06
N TYR A 115 12.91 4.37 17.77
CA TYR A 115 14.28 4.21 17.25
C TYR A 115 15.00 5.55 17.08
N VAL A 116 14.29 6.56 16.57
CA VAL A 116 14.86 7.91 16.40
C VAL A 116 15.18 8.51 17.77
N PHE A 117 14.28 8.40 18.75
CA PHE A 117 14.52 8.92 20.09
C PHE A 117 15.67 8.20 20.81
N ALA A 118 15.77 6.88 20.67
CA ALA A 118 16.90 6.12 21.22
C ALA A 118 18.25 6.56 20.62
N ASN A 119 18.31 6.77 19.31
CA ASN A 119 19.53 7.25 18.63
C ASN A 119 19.89 8.69 19.02
N LEU A 120 18.90 9.55 19.28
CA LEU A 120 19.13 10.93 19.73
C LEU A 120 19.69 11.00 21.16
N LEU A 121 19.29 10.09 22.05
CA LEU A 121 19.79 10.05 23.43
C LEU A 121 21.17 9.40 23.55
N ASN A 122 21.59 8.59 22.57
CA ASN A 122 22.92 7.99 22.56
C ASN A 122 23.58 8.10 21.17
N PRO A 123 24.00 9.31 20.75
CA PRO A 123 24.47 9.59 19.40
C PRO A 123 25.82 8.93 19.04
N ASN A 124 26.54 8.35 20.01
CA ASN A 124 27.87 7.76 19.83
C ASN A 124 27.89 6.23 20.03
N GLY A 125 26.74 5.55 20.01
CA GLY A 125 26.65 4.09 20.20
C GLY A 125 27.16 3.28 19.01
N PHE A 126 28.48 3.24 18.84
CA PHE A 126 29.20 2.01 18.48
C PHE A 126 29.51 1.22 19.75
#